data_AF-F8C2K7-F1
#
_entry.id   AF-F8C2K7-F1
#
_cell.length_a   1.000
_cell.length_b   1.000
_cell.length_c   1.000
_cell.angle_alpha   90.00
_cell.angle_beta   90.00
_cell.angle_gamma   90.00
#
_symmetry.space_group_name_H-M   'P 1'
#
loop_
_entity.id
_entity.type
_entity.pdbx_description
1 polymer ?
#
loop_
_entity_poly.entity_id
_entity_poly.type
_entity_poly.pdbx_seq_one_letter_code
_entity_poly.pdbx_strand_id
1 'polypeptide(L)'
;MQALLILLLIIDIIMIGAFVFFYIRFKKVFELPWEDIKESIERAQELVEELKKLRAIPDKGSEKDLKKEIHLLAQQGYSFKEIAKKLGISEAEVELVLSSKKKF
;
A
#
# COMPACT_ATOMS: atom_id res chain seq x y z
N MET A 1 -4.42 56.09 -27.81
CA MET A 1 -4.95 55.47 -26.56
C MET A 1 -6.14 54.55 -26.80
N GLN A 2 -7.19 55.01 -27.49
CA GLN A 2 -8.39 54.18 -27.74
C GLN A 2 -8.12 52.88 -28.51
N ALA A 3 -7.24 52.90 -29.51
CA ALA A 3 -6.87 51.70 -30.28
C ALA A 3 -6.18 50.61 -29.44
N LEU A 4 -5.37 51.01 -28.45
CA LEU A 4 -4.72 50.06 -27.53
C LEU A 4 -5.74 49.39 -26.60
N LEU A 5 -6.74 50.15 -26.13
CA LEU A 5 -7.83 49.61 -25.30
C LEU A 5 -8.69 48.61 -26.08
N ILE A 6 -8.99 48.90 -27.36
CA ILE A 6 -9.75 48.00 -28.23
C ILE A 6 -8.96 46.72 -28.51
N LEU A 7 -7.65 46.82 -28.78
CA LEU A 7 -6.79 45.66 -28.96
C LEU A 7 -6.74 44.78 -27.71
N LEU A 8 -6.62 45.39 -26.52
CA LEU A 8 -6.60 44.67 -25.25
C LEU A 8 -7.91 43.93 -25.00
N LEU A 9 -9.05 44.58 -25.26
CA LEU A 9 -10.38 43.97 -25.16
C LEU A 9 -10.55 42.75 -26.08
N ILE A 10 -10.02 42.82 -27.30
CA ILE A 10 -10.05 41.69 -28.25
C ILE A 10 -9.22 40.51 -27.70
N ILE A 11 -8.03 40.79 -27.16
CA ILE A 11 -7.17 39.77 -26.56
C ILE A 11 -7.86 39.10 -25.37
N ASP A 12 -8.52 39.87 -24.50
CA ASP A 12 -9.26 39.33 -23.36
C ASP A 12 -10.44 38.43 -23.79
N ILE A 13 -11.18 38.83 -24.82
CA ILE A 13 -12.26 37.99 -25.39
C ILE A 13 -11.70 36.69 -25.97
N ILE A 14 -10.57 36.75 -26.67
CA ILE A 14 -9.89 35.56 -27.21
C ILE A 14 -9.41 34.66 -26.06
N MET A 15 -8.82 35.24 -25.00
CA MET A 15 -8.36 34.52 -23.81
C MET A 15 -9.52 33.81 -23.10
N ILE A 16 -10.65 34.49 -22.89
CA ILE A 16 -11.85 33.91 -22.28
C ILE A 16 -12.40 32.80 -23.18
N GLY A 17 -12.49 33.02 -24.50
CA GLY A 17 -12.95 32.02 -25.45
C GLY A 17 -12.06 30.77 -25.47
N ALA A 18 -10.74 30.95 -25.48
CA ALA A 18 -9.78 29.86 -25.39
C ALA A 18 -9.90 29.12 -24.06
N PHE A 19 -10.02 29.82 -22.94
CA PHE A 19 -10.20 29.22 -21.62
C PHE A 19 -11.46 28.36 -21.54
N VAL A 20 -12.60 28.85 -22.07
CA VAL A 20 -13.84 28.07 -22.13
C VAL A 20 -13.70 26.86 -23.06
N PHE A 21 -13.07 27.03 -24.22
CA PHE A 21 -12.81 25.93 -25.15
C PHE A 21 -11.96 24.83 -24.49
N PHE A 22 -10.86 25.20 -23.83
CA PHE A 22 -10.03 24.27 -23.08
C PHE A 22 -10.80 23.63 -21.93
N TYR A 23 -11.56 24.38 -21.14
CA TYR A 23 -12.37 23.83 -20.05
C TYR A 23 -13.36 22.76 -20.53
N ILE A 24 -14.09 23.01 -21.63
CA ILE A 24 -15.01 22.03 -22.22
C ILE A 24 -14.24 20.84 -22.78
N ARG A 25 -13.11 21.07 -23.47
CA ARG A 25 -12.27 20.01 -24.03
C ARG A 25 -11.68 19.12 -22.94
N PHE A 26 -11.20 19.71 -21.84
CA PHE A 26 -10.70 19.01 -20.66
C PHE A 26 -11.82 18.25 -19.96
N LYS A 27 -13.01 18.86 -19.78
CA LYS A 27 -14.17 18.16 -19.19
C LYS A 27 -14.57 16.91 -19.98
N LYS A 28 -14.51 16.96 -21.32
CA LYS A 28 -14.74 15.77 -22.18
C LYS A 28 -13.62 14.73 -22.10
N VAL A 29 -12.37 15.13 -21.89
CA VAL A 29 -11.24 14.19 -21.71
C VAL A 29 -11.23 13.59 -20.30
N PHE A 30 -11.71 14.34 -19.32
CA PHE A 30 -11.93 13.92 -17.93
C PHE A 30 -13.31 13.28 -17.72
N GLU A 31 -13.83 12.57 -18.73
CA GLU A 31 -14.79 11.48 -18.52
C GLU A 31 -14.05 10.30 -17.87
N LEU A 32 -13.47 10.55 -16.69
CA LEU A 32 -12.98 9.49 -15.83
C LEU A 32 -14.18 8.62 -15.46
N PRO A 33 -14.07 7.29 -15.51
CA PRO A 33 -15.11 6.39 -15.03
C PRO A 33 -15.15 6.48 -13.50
N TRP A 34 -15.80 7.54 -13.01
CA TRP A 34 -15.91 7.83 -11.57
C TRP A 34 -16.59 6.69 -10.81
N GLU A 35 -17.40 5.88 -11.50
CA GLU A 35 -18.00 4.65 -10.97
C GLU A 35 -16.94 3.58 -10.67
N ASP A 36 -16.10 3.23 -11.65
CA ASP A 36 -15.02 2.24 -11.49
C ASP A 36 -14.01 2.67 -10.41
N ILE A 37 -13.68 3.97 -10.38
CA ILE A 37 -12.75 4.52 -9.38
C ILE A 37 -13.36 4.39 -7.98
N LYS A 38 -14.63 4.72 -7.81
CA LYS A 38 -15.30 4.61 -6.52
C LYS A 38 -15.38 3.15 -6.05
N GLU A 39 -15.73 2.23 -6.96
CA GLU A 39 -15.76 0.80 -6.66
C GLU A 39 -14.38 0.27 -6.25
N SER A 40 -13.33 0.67 -6.97
CA SER A 40 -11.96 0.26 -6.64
C SER A 40 -11.49 0.76 -5.28
N ILE A 41 -11.88 1.99 -4.91
CA ILE A 41 -11.57 2.58 -3.60
C ILE A 41 -12.34 1.87 -2.49
N GLU A 42 -13.61 1.54 -2.72
CA GLU A 42 -14.46 0.83 -1.77
C GLU A 42 -13.92 -0.58 -1.48
N ARG A 43 -13.56 -1.34 -2.52
CA ARG A 43 -12.89 -2.65 -2.37
C ARG A 43 -11.56 -2.56 -1.61
N ALA A 44 -10.76 -1.53 -1.90
CA ALA A 44 -9.49 -1.32 -1.19
C ALA A 44 -9.73 -1.01 0.31
N GLN A 45 -10.77 -0.23 0.63
CA GLN A 45 -11.14 0.05 2.02
C GLN A 45 -11.62 -1.21 2.75
N GLU A 46 -12.43 -2.06 2.10
CA GLU A 46 -12.91 -3.31 2.66
C GLU A 46 -11.77 -4.26 3.03
N LEU A 47 -10.79 -4.43 2.13
CA LEU A 47 -9.59 -5.24 2.38
C LEU A 47 -8.77 -4.70 3.57
N VAL A 48 -8.65 -3.38 3.70
CA VAL A 48 -7.94 -2.77 4.84
C VAL A 48 -8.69 -3.02 6.15
N GLU A 49 -10.02 -2.96 6.14
CA GLU A 49 -10.85 -3.31 7.29
C GLU A 49 -10.70 -4.78 7.69
N GLU A 50 -10.70 -5.71 6.73
CA GLU A 50 -10.47 -7.14 6.99
C GLU A 50 -9.08 -7.39 7.60
N LEU A 51 -8.03 -6.80 7.02
CA LEU A 51 -6.67 -6.90 7.56
C LEU A 51 -6.57 -6.32 8.97
N LYS A 52 -7.29 -5.25 9.26
CA LYS A 52 -7.34 -4.64 10.59
C LYS A 52 -8.05 -5.56 11.60
N LYS A 53 -9.13 -6.25 11.20
CA LYS A 53 -9.81 -7.27 12.03
C LYS A 53 -8.90 -8.45 12.30
N LEU A 54 -8.21 -8.97 11.28
CA LEU A 54 -7.24 -10.06 11.42
C LEU A 54 -6.05 -9.67 12.32
N ARG A 55 -5.58 -8.43 12.22
CA ARG A 55 -4.51 -7.90 13.09
C ARG A 55 -4.96 -7.60 14.52
N ALA A 56 -6.24 -7.32 14.72
CA ALA A 56 -6.84 -7.11 16.04
C ALA A 56 -7.03 -8.42 16.81
N ILE A 57 -7.02 -9.57 16.12
CA ILE A 57 -6.84 -10.88 16.76
C ILE A 57 -5.37 -10.91 17.23
N PRO A 58 -5.12 -10.93 18.55
CA PRO A 58 -3.78 -10.77 19.07
C PRO A 58 -2.98 -12.06 18.92
N ASP A 59 -2.27 -12.22 17.80
CA ASP A 59 -1.23 -13.25 17.69
C ASP A 59 0.10 -12.74 18.28
N LYS A 60 0.09 -12.42 19.58
CA LYS A 60 1.19 -11.68 20.23
C LYS A 60 1.79 -12.33 21.48
N GLY A 61 1.61 -13.63 21.65
CA GLY A 61 2.35 -14.42 22.66
C GLY A 61 3.23 -15.50 22.02
N SER A 62 2.59 -16.47 21.37
CA SER A 62 3.23 -17.71 20.91
C SER A 62 4.32 -17.52 19.86
N GLU A 63 4.08 -16.74 18.80
CA GLU A 63 4.99 -16.72 17.65
C GLU A 63 6.33 -15.99 17.97
N LYS A 64 6.28 -14.96 18.82
CA LYS A 64 7.49 -14.26 19.28
C LYS A 64 8.33 -15.11 20.22
N ASP A 65 7.68 -15.90 21.07
CA ASP A 65 8.38 -16.74 22.04
C ASP A 65 8.96 -17.98 21.35
N LEU A 66 8.25 -18.59 20.38
CA LEU A 66 8.78 -19.64 19.51
C LEU A 66 10.03 -19.19 18.74
N LYS A 67 10.00 -18.00 18.13
CA LYS A 67 11.17 -17.45 17.41
C LYS A 67 12.38 -17.29 18.34
N LYS A 68 12.17 -16.82 19.58
CA LYS A 68 13.26 -16.69 20.57
C LYS A 68 13.80 -18.05 21.02
N GLU A 69 12.94 -19.03 21.27
CA GLU A 69 13.35 -20.38 21.65
C GLU A 69 14.15 -21.08 20.54
N ILE A 70 13.73 -20.92 19.28
CA ILE A 70 14.48 -21.43 18.12
C ILE A 70 15.90 -20.84 18.09
N HIS A 71 16.04 -19.51 18.29
CA HIS A 71 17.34 -18.86 18.33
C HIS A 71 18.20 -19.29 19.52
N LEU A 72 17.62 -19.47 20.72
CA LEU A 72 18.31 -19.95 21.91
C LEU A 72 18.85 -21.37 21.72
N LEU A 73 18.03 -22.28 21.20
CA LEU A 73 18.44 -23.67 20.95
C LEU A 73 19.51 -23.74 19.85
N ALA A 74 19.40 -22.92 18.80
CA ALA A 74 20.44 -22.83 17.77
C ALA A 74 21.77 -22.29 18.34
N GLN A 75 21.73 -21.29 19.23
CA GLN A 75 22.92 -20.77 19.93
C GLN A 75 23.56 -21.80 20.87
N GLN A 76 22.76 -22.69 21.46
CA GLN A 76 23.22 -23.81 22.28
C GLN A 76 23.84 -24.96 21.46
N GLY A 77 23.84 -24.86 20.12
CA GLY A 77 24.45 -25.84 19.23
C GLY A 77 23.56 -27.01 18.82
N TYR A 78 22.25 -26.94 19.09
CA TYR A 78 21.30 -27.94 18.62
C TYR A 78 21.14 -27.90 17.09
N SER A 79 21.03 -29.07 16.47
CA SER A 79 20.76 -29.19 15.04
C SER A 79 19.30 -28.87 14.70
N PHE A 80 19.01 -28.50 13.45
CA PHE A 80 17.65 -28.17 12.98
C PHE A 80 16.63 -29.27 13.31
N LYS A 81 17.02 -30.54 13.20
CA LYS A 81 16.18 -31.71 13.52
C LYS A 81 15.82 -31.80 15.00
N GLU A 82 16.78 -31.48 15.88
CA GLU A 82 16.56 -31.52 17.33
C GLU A 82 15.69 -30.37 17.79
N ILE A 83 15.85 -29.19 17.19
CA ILE A 83 15.01 -28.02 17.45
C ILE A 83 13.57 -28.30 16.99
N ALA A 84 13.39 -28.81 15.77
CA ALA A 84 12.10 -29.24 15.23
C ALA A 84 11.40 -30.23 16.16
N LYS A 85 12.12 -31.27 16.61
CA LYS A 85 11.58 -32.29 17.50
C LYS A 85 11.26 -31.78 18.90
N LYS A 86 12.04 -30.84 19.45
CA LYS A 86 11.79 -30.23 20.77
C LYS A 86 10.58 -29.30 20.76
N LEU A 87 10.41 -28.53 19.70
CA LEU A 87 9.37 -27.51 19.59
C LEU A 87 8.11 -28.00 18.86
N GLY A 88 8.12 -29.22 18.31
CA GLY A 88 6.99 -29.80 17.59
C GLY A 88 6.70 -29.12 16.24
N ILE A 89 7.71 -28.47 15.66
CA ILE A 89 7.61 -27.71 14.39
C ILE A 89 8.39 -28.44 13.29
N SER A 90 8.12 -28.10 12.03
CA SER A 90 8.83 -28.70 10.90
C SER A 90 10.27 -28.21 10.78
N GLU A 91 11.17 -29.03 10.23
CA GLU A 91 12.56 -28.63 9.96
C GLU A 91 12.62 -27.38 9.05
N ALA A 92 11.70 -27.27 8.09
CA ALA A 92 11.60 -26.14 7.17
C ALA A 92 11.23 -24.83 7.87
N GLU A 93 10.33 -24.86 8.87
CA GLU A 93 10.00 -23.66 9.67
C GLU A 93 11.19 -23.19 10.51
N VAL A 94 11.95 -24.12 11.11
CA VAL A 94 13.17 -23.81 11.85
C VAL A 94 14.19 -23.13 10.94
N GLU A 95 14.40 -23.69 9.74
CA GLU A 95 15.31 -23.14 8.74
C GLU A 95 14.87 -21.75 8.28
N LEU A 96 13.57 -21.54 8.02
CA LEU A 96 13.00 -20.26 7.62
C LEU A 96 13.23 -19.19 8.70
N VAL A 97 13.00 -19.54 9.97
CA VAL A 97 13.19 -18.61 11.12
C VAL A 97 14.66 -18.25 11.29
N LEU A 98 15.57 -19.22 11.22
CA LEU A 98 17.01 -18.96 11.36
C LEU A 98 17.60 -18.23 10.14
N SER A 99 17.05 -18.45 8.95
CA SER A 99 17.44 -17.76 7.71
C SER A 99 16.86 -16.35 7.60
N SER A 100 15.78 -16.07 8.33
CA SER A 100 15.20 -14.73 8.50
C SER A 100 16.09 -13.86 9.40
N LYS A 101 17.34 -13.68 8.99
CA LYS A 101 18.24 -12.67 9.54
C LYS A 101 17.61 -11.32 9.21
N LYS A 102 16.93 -10.73 10.20
CA LYS A 102 16.56 -9.31 10.19
C LYS A 102 17.84 -8.50 9.90
N LYS A 103 18.03 -8.08 8.66
CA LYS A 103 18.91 -6.96 8.31
C LYS A 103 18.27 -5.72 8.94
N PHE A 104 18.68 -5.38 10.15
CA PHE A 104 18.57 -4.03 10.71
C PHE A 104 19.98 -3.56 11.01
#